data_AF-A0A661KNY3-F1
#
_entry.id   AF-A0A661KNY3-F1
#
_cell.length_a   1.000
_cell.length_b   1.000
_cell.length_c   1.000
_cell.angle_alpha   90.00
_cell.angle_beta   90.00
_cell.angle_gamma   90.00
#
_symmetry.space_group_name_H-M   'P 1'
#
loop_
_entity.id
_entity.type
_entity.pdbx_description
1 polymer ?
#
loop_
_entity_poly.entity_id
_entity_poly.type
_entity_poly.pdbx_seq_one_letter_code
_entity_poly.pdbx_strand_id
1 'polypeptide(L)'
;MIRKMIFRIGLLGIVFCVMLNIFASTASIAAQKAKKQERIFLRLDPGGHTAMINDLFFFDHGKKLISASCDKTIRIWDVSDLTHPRLIKTIRGEIGRGDFGKVYAIAVDPKGKFLAVG
;
A
#
# COMPACT_ATOMS: atom_id res chain seq x y z
N MET A 1 -0.87 47.46 47.40
CA MET A 1 0.10 46.55 46.74
C MET A 1 -0.46 45.16 46.40
N ILE A 2 -1.36 44.59 47.21
CA ILE A 2 -1.82 43.18 47.10
C ILE A 2 -2.68 42.89 45.84
N ARG A 3 -3.54 43.82 45.39
CA ARG A 3 -4.39 43.65 44.18
C ARG A 3 -3.61 43.50 42.87
N LYS A 4 -2.46 44.18 42.70
CA LYS A 4 -1.58 44.03 41.52
C LYS A 4 -0.84 42.69 41.51
N MET A 5 -0.62 42.09 42.68
CA MET A 5 0.06 40.79 42.84
C MET A 5 -0.86 39.62 42.50
N ILE A 6 -2.15 39.69 42.92
CA ILE A 6 -3.17 38.69 42.58
C ILE A 6 -3.47 38.66 41.08
N PHE A 7 -3.52 39.83 40.42
CA PHE A 7 -3.74 39.92 38.97
C PHE A 7 -2.56 39.35 38.15
N ARG A 8 -1.33 39.53 38.63
CA ARG A 8 -0.12 38.94 38.02
C ARG A 8 -0.06 37.41 38.16
N ILE A 9 -0.52 36.86 39.28
CA ILE A 9 -0.62 35.40 39.50
C ILE A 9 -1.70 34.79 38.59
N GLY A 10 -2.83 35.47 38.42
CA GLY A 10 -3.89 35.05 37.48
C GLY A 10 -3.42 35.08 36.02
N LEU A 11 -2.72 36.15 35.60
CA LEU A 11 -2.19 36.26 34.24
C LEU A 11 -1.10 35.21 33.95
N LEU A 12 -0.21 34.93 34.90
CA LEU A 12 0.81 33.89 34.77
C LEU A 12 0.18 32.49 34.68
N GLY A 13 -0.88 32.23 35.46
CA GLY A 13 -1.65 30.99 35.38
C GLY A 13 -2.36 30.80 34.04
N ILE A 14 -2.92 31.88 33.46
CA ILE A 14 -3.55 31.84 32.13
C ILE A 14 -2.50 31.56 31.05
N VAL A 15 -1.35 32.25 31.08
CA VAL A 15 -0.26 32.03 30.10
C VAL A 15 0.29 30.60 30.22
N PHE A 16 0.48 30.09 31.44
CA PHE A 16 0.90 28.71 31.67
C PHE A 16 -0.11 27.71 31.11
N CYS A 17 -1.40 27.94 31.33
CA CYS A 17 -2.47 27.09 30.81
C CYS A 17 -2.52 27.10 29.27
N VAL A 18 -2.37 28.27 28.65
CA VAL A 18 -2.31 28.39 27.18
C VAL A 18 -1.09 27.67 26.62
N MET A 19 0.09 27.84 27.22
CA MET A 19 1.31 27.13 26.81
C MET A 19 1.18 25.61 26.93
N LEU A 20 0.55 25.13 28.00
CA LEU A 20 0.32 23.70 28.23
C LEU A 20 -0.64 23.10 27.19
N ASN A 21 -1.69 23.85 26.81
CA ASN A 21 -2.63 23.44 25.77
C ASN A 21 -2.00 23.43 24.37
N ILE A 22 -1.13 24.40 24.05
CA ILE A 22 -0.39 24.43 22.78
C ILE A 22 0.55 23.23 22.70
N PHE A 23 1.31 22.96 23.76
CA PHE A 23 2.23 21.82 23.82
C PHE A 23 1.50 20.48 23.64
N ALA A 24 0.40 20.28 24.39
CA ALA A 24 -0.44 19.10 24.25
C ALA A 24 -0.99 18.92 22.82
N SER A 25 -1.39 20.01 22.17
CA SER A 25 -1.91 19.99 20.80
C SER A 25 -0.83 19.58 19.78
N THR A 26 0.38 20.14 19.90
CA THR A 26 1.50 19.80 19.00
C THR A 26 1.98 18.35 19.17
N ALA A 27 2.01 17.85 20.42
CA ALA A 27 2.32 16.46 20.71
C ALA A 27 1.30 15.48 20.09
N SER A 28 0.00 15.83 20.14
CA SER A 28 -1.07 15.05 19.53
C SER A 28 -0.95 14.97 17.99
N ILE A 29 -0.65 16.10 17.33
CA ILE A 29 -0.44 16.14 15.87
C ILE A 29 0.78 15.29 15.46
N ALA A 30 1.89 15.36 16.20
CA ALA A 30 3.07 14.54 15.96
C ALA A 30 2.80 13.04 16.14
N ALA A 31 2.05 12.66 17.18
CA ALA A 31 1.63 11.27 17.42
C ALA A 31 0.66 10.75 16.35
N GLN A 32 -0.23 11.61 15.84
CA GLN A 32 -1.18 11.25 14.80
C GLN A 32 -0.48 11.02 13.44
N LYS A 33 0.56 11.80 13.13
CA LYS A 33 1.39 11.62 11.93
C LYS A 33 2.18 10.29 11.94
N ALA A 34 2.46 9.74 13.11
CA ALA A 34 3.22 8.49 13.29
C ALA A 34 2.36 7.21 13.20
N LYS A 35 1.02 7.30 13.26
CA LYS A 35 0.15 6.14 13.02
C LYS A 35 0.07 5.84 11.51
N LYS A 36 1.09 5.13 11.00
CA LYS A 36 1.04 4.47 9.68
C LYS A 36 -0.10 3.45 9.74
N GLN A 37 -1.26 3.83 9.21
CA GLN A 37 -2.46 3.01 9.25
C GLN A 37 -2.34 1.89 8.22
N GLU A 38 -1.96 0.69 8.68
CA GLU A 38 -2.06 -0.53 7.90
C GLU A 38 -3.53 -0.91 7.74
N ARG A 39 -4.21 -0.21 6.82
CA ARG A 39 -5.60 -0.53 6.49
C ARG A 39 -5.63 -1.83 5.71
N ILE A 40 -6.14 -2.87 6.34
CA ILE A 40 -6.50 -4.12 5.66
C ILE A 40 -7.61 -3.79 4.67
N PHE A 41 -7.36 -4.00 3.38
CA PHE A 41 -8.36 -3.85 2.34
C PHE A 41 -8.77 -5.23 1.84
N LEU A 42 -10.02 -5.61 2.09
CA LEU A 42 -10.60 -6.81 1.50
C LEU A 42 -10.75 -6.61 0.00
N ARG A 43 -10.22 -7.53 -0.79
CA ARG A 43 -10.35 -7.51 -2.25
C ARG A 43 -10.98 -8.82 -2.71
N LEU A 44 -12.06 -8.70 -3.48
CA LEU A 44 -12.64 -9.83 -4.17
C LEU A 44 -11.67 -10.34 -5.25
N ASP A 45 -11.50 -11.65 -5.31
CA ASP A 45 -10.76 -12.32 -6.38
C ASP A 45 -11.76 -13.04 -7.28
N PRO A 46 -12.09 -12.49 -8.47
CA PRO A 46 -13.06 -13.11 -9.38
C PRO A 46 -12.49 -14.33 -10.13
N GLY A 47 -11.29 -14.79 -9.79
CA GLY A 47 -10.59 -15.83 -10.56
C GLY A 47 -9.90 -15.31 -11.82
N GLY A 48 -9.78 -13.98 -11.97
CA GLY A 48 -9.22 -13.32 -13.14
C GLY A 48 -8.66 -11.93 -12.83
N HIS A 49 -8.04 -11.31 -13.83
CA HIS A 49 -7.61 -9.92 -13.72
C HIS A 49 -8.80 -8.97 -13.72
N THR A 50 -8.76 -7.95 -12.86
CA THR A 50 -9.86 -6.97 -12.72
C THR A 50 -9.58 -5.65 -13.44
N ALA A 51 -8.51 -5.58 -14.21
CA ALA A 51 -8.12 -4.42 -15.01
C ALA A 51 -7.29 -4.90 -16.21
N MET A 52 -6.84 -3.94 -17.04
CA MET A 52 -6.05 -4.21 -18.23
C MET A 52 -4.85 -5.12 -17.92
N ILE A 53 -4.68 -6.15 -18.73
CA ILE A 53 -3.48 -6.99 -18.78
C ILE A 53 -2.54 -6.28 -19.73
N ASN A 54 -1.36 -5.92 -19.25
CA ASN A 54 -0.39 -5.16 -20.03
C ASN A 54 0.65 -6.08 -20.68
N ASP A 55 0.90 -7.25 -20.10
CA ASP A 55 1.97 -8.12 -20.56
C ASP A 55 1.69 -9.60 -20.20
N LEU A 56 2.24 -10.50 -21.02
CA LEU A 56 2.06 -11.95 -20.97
C LEU A 56 3.37 -12.67 -21.31
N PHE A 57 3.70 -13.70 -20.53
CA PHE A 57 4.90 -14.50 -20.76
C PHE A 57 4.63 -15.99 -20.57
N PHE A 58 4.85 -16.78 -21.63
CA PHE A 58 4.80 -18.23 -21.55
C PHE A 58 6.16 -18.80 -21.14
N PHE A 59 6.14 -19.81 -20.27
CA PHE A 59 7.34 -20.51 -19.84
C PHE A 59 7.05 -22.00 -19.63
N ASP A 60 8.09 -22.78 -19.31
CA ASP A 60 7.97 -24.22 -19.07
C ASP A 60 7.34 -24.94 -20.27
N HIS A 61 7.93 -24.70 -21.46
CA HIS A 61 7.45 -25.21 -22.75
C HIS A 61 5.99 -24.83 -23.07
N GLY A 62 5.56 -23.64 -22.63
CA GLY A 62 4.20 -23.14 -22.91
C GLY A 62 3.12 -23.70 -21.98
N LYS A 63 3.49 -24.54 -21.01
CA LYS A 63 2.54 -25.11 -20.03
C LYS A 63 2.16 -24.13 -18.93
N LYS A 64 2.93 -23.06 -18.76
CA LYS A 64 2.64 -22.02 -17.78
C LYS A 64 2.64 -20.65 -18.42
N LEU A 65 1.76 -19.80 -17.91
CA LEU A 65 1.58 -18.42 -18.35
C LEU A 65 1.74 -17.49 -17.15
N ILE A 66 2.49 -16.40 -17.32
CA ILE A 66 2.53 -15.27 -16.40
C ILE A 66 1.77 -14.12 -17.05
N SER A 67 0.88 -13.48 -16.30
CA SER A 67 0.17 -12.28 -16.74
C SER A 67 0.35 -11.14 -15.75
N ALA A 68 0.59 -9.94 -16.28
CA ALA A 68 0.84 -8.72 -15.53
C ALA A 68 -0.26 -7.68 -15.80
N SER A 69 -0.75 -7.02 -14.76
CA SER A 69 -1.94 -6.16 -14.88
C SER A 69 -1.89 -4.86 -14.08
N CYS A 70 -2.60 -3.86 -14.62
CA CYS A 70 -3.03 -2.66 -13.92
C CYS A 70 -3.88 -2.94 -12.66
N ASP A 71 -4.33 -4.18 -12.43
CA ASP A 71 -5.04 -4.55 -11.22
C ASP A 71 -4.12 -4.72 -10.01
N LYS A 72 -2.81 -4.52 -10.22
CA LYS A 72 -1.71 -4.55 -9.25
C LYS A 72 -1.31 -5.96 -8.83
N THR A 73 -1.55 -6.92 -9.71
CA THR A 73 -1.20 -8.32 -9.50
C THR A 73 -0.47 -8.88 -10.70
N ILE A 74 0.36 -9.88 -10.41
CA ILE A 74 0.90 -10.80 -11.41
C ILE A 74 0.27 -12.16 -11.10
N ARG A 75 -0.26 -12.83 -12.12
CA ARG A 75 -0.85 -14.16 -11.97
C ARG A 75 -0.04 -15.17 -12.76
N ILE A 76 0.14 -16.34 -12.16
CA ILE A 76 0.78 -17.50 -12.77
C ILE A 76 -0.29 -18.57 -12.95
N TRP A 77 -0.40 -19.07 -14.17
CA TRP A 77 -1.41 -20.02 -14.60
C TRP A 77 -0.74 -21.31 -15.06
N ASP A 78 -1.38 -22.43 -14.77
CA ASP A 78 -1.20 -23.68 -15.49
C ASP A 78 -2.13 -23.64 -16.69
N VAL A 79 -1.56 -23.80 -17.87
CA VAL A 79 -2.24 -23.79 -19.17
C VAL A 79 -1.85 -25.02 -19.98
N SER A 80 -1.41 -26.09 -19.29
CA SER A 80 -1.17 -27.39 -19.93
C SER A 80 -2.43 -27.98 -20.55
N ASP A 81 -3.61 -27.68 -19.97
CA ASP A 81 -4.92 -27.84 -20.58
C ASP A 81 -5.53 -26.46 -20.86
N LEU A 82 -5.60 -26.09 -22.14
CA LEU A 82 -6.17 -24.81 -22.58
C LEU A 82 -7.69 -24.72 -22.36
N THR A 83 -8.37 -25.85 -22.15
CA THR A 83 -9.81 -25.88 -21.86
C THR A 83 -10.11 -25.62 -20.38
N HIS A 84 -9.15 -25.90 -19.49
CA HIS A 84 -9.28 -25.69 -18.04
C HIS A 84 -8.03 -25.01 -17.45
N PRO A 85 -7.74 -23.75 -17.81
CA PRO A 85 -6.62 -23.03 -17.25
C PRO A 85 -6.80 -22.86 -15.74
N ARG A 86 -5.75 -23.16 -14.98
CA ARG A 86 -5.78 -23.12 -13.50
C ARG A 86 -4.86 -22.03 -12.97
N LEU A 87 -5.39 -21.16 -12.11
CA LEU A 87 -4.55 -20.23 -11.36
C LEU A 87 -3.66 -20.98 -10.37
N ILE A 88 -2.34 -20.88 -10.54
CA ILE A 88 -1.35 -21.46 -9.63
C ILE A 88 -1.05 -20.48 -8.50
N LYS A 89 -0.81 -19.21 -8.84
CA LYS A 89 -0.34 -18.21 -7.87
C LYS A 89 -0.71 -16.80 -8.27
N THR A 90 -1.03 -15.99 -7.26
CA THR A 90 -1.14 -14.54 -7.37
C THR A 90 0.01 -13.91 -6.59
N ILE A 91 0.80 -13.07 -7.25
CA ILE A 91 1.91 -12.31 -6.66
C ILE A 91 1.46 -10.85 -6.54
N ARG A 92 1.74 -10.26 -5.38
CA ARG A 92 1.44 -8.87 -5.05
C ARG A 92 2.70 -8.25 -4.46
N GLY A 93 3.10 -7.11 -5.00
CA GLY A 93 4.15 -6.27 -4.43
C GLY A 93 3.57 -5.21 -3.49
N GLU A 94 4.25 -4.07 -3.40
CA GLU A 94 3.69 -2.91 -2.71
C GLU A 94 2.50 -2.33 -3.50
N ILE A 95 1.37 -2.17 -2.82
CA ILE A 95 0.12 -1.68 -3.41
C ILE A 95 -0.31 -0.41 -2.69
N GLY A 96 -0.68 0.62 -3.46
CA GLY A 96 -1.10 1.91 -2.92
C GLY A 96 -2.31 2.49 -3.63
N ARG A 97 -2.55 3.78 -3.45
CA ARG A 97 -3.61 4.52 -4.15
C ARG A 97 -3.20 4.84 -5.58
N GLY A 98 -4.19 5.10 -6.44
CA GLY A 98 -3.96 5.48 -7.84
C GLY A 98 -3.17 4.41 -8.59
N ASP A 99 -2.12 4.83 -9.29
CA ASP A 99 -1.29 3.96 -10.13
C ASP A 99 -0.19 3.21 -9.37
N PHE A 100 0.03 3.52 -8.09
CA PHE A 100 1.10 2.88 -7.31
C PHE A 100 0.84 1.37 -7.16
N GLY A 101 1.79 0.56 -7.64
CA GLY A 101 1.73 -0.91 -7.65
C GLY A 101 1.08 -1.51 -8.90
N LYS A 102 0.65 -0.71 -9.88
CA LYS A 102 0.28 -1.25 -11.20
C LYS A 102 1.49 -1.91 -11.84
N VAL A 103 1.25 -3.01 -12.56
CA VAL A 103 2.30 -3.71 -13.29
C VAL A 103 2.08 -3.49 -14.78
N TYR A 104 3.06 -2.86 -15.42
CA TYR A 104 3.04 -2.50 -16.83
C TYR A 104 3.88 -3.43 -17.69
N ALA A 105 4.97 -3.99 -17.15
CA ALA A 105 5.86 -4.86 -17.90
C ALA A 105 6.44 -5.96 -17.02
N ILE A 106 6.70 -7.11 -17.63
CA ILE A 106 7.42 -8.22 -17.01
C ILE A 106 8.53 -8.73 -17.92
N ALA A 107 9.62 -9.21 -17.32
CA ALA A 107 10.66 -9.92 -18.05
C ALA A 107 11.18 -11.08 -17.21
N VAL A 108 11.32 -12.26 -17.82
CA VAL A 108 11.82 -13.46 -17.16
C VAL A 108 13.21 -13.78 -17.70
N ASP A 109 14.13 -14.19 -16.82
CA ASP A 109 15.45 -14.61 -17.27
C ASP A 109 15.37 -15.91 -18.12
N PRO A 110 16.34 -16.21 -18.99
CA PRO A 110 16.28 -17.38 -19.86
C PRO A 110 16.14 -18.73 -19.13
N LYS A 111 16.56 -18.82 -17.86
CA LYS A 111 16.43 -20.03 -17.05
C LYS A 111 15.12 -20.08 -16.25
N GLY A 112 14.30 -19.02 -16.27
CA GLY A 112 13.01 -18.97 -15.57
C GLY A 112 13.10 -18.86 -14.04
N LYS A 113 14.27 -18.48 -13.51
CA LYS A 113 14.54 -18.35 -12.07
C LYS A 113 14.13 -16.99 -11.50
N PHE A 114 14.22 -15.93 -12.30
CA PHE A 114 14.00 -14.55 -11.90
C PHE A 114 12.98 -13.88 -12.81
N LEU A 115 12.17 -13.02 -12.19
CA LEU A 115 11.15 -12.20 -12.84
C LEU A 115 11.42 -10.75 -12.46
N ALA A 116 11.71 -9.91 -13.45
CA ALA A 116 11.71 -8.46 -13.32
C ALA A 116 10.30 -7.93 -13.59
N VAL A 117 9.90 -6.89 -12.84
CA VAL A 117 8.55 -6.33 -12.83
C VAL A 117 8.66 -4.82 -12.82
N GLY A 118 7.93 -4.15 -13.73
CA GLY A 118 7.87 -2.69 -13.85
C GLY A 118 6.44 -2.17 -13.97
#